data_AF-A0A0B3AUQ5-F1
#
_entry.id   AF-A0A0B3AUQ5-F1
#
_cell.length_a   1.000
_cell.length_b   1.000
_cell.length_c   1.000
_cell.angle_alpha   90.00
_cell.angle_beta   90.00
_cell.angle_gamma   90.00
#
_symmetry.space_group_name_H-M   'P 1'
#
loop_
_entity.id
_entity.type
_entity.pdbx_description
1 polymer ?
#
loop_
_entity_poly.entity_id
_entity_poly.type
_entity_poly.pdbx_seq_one_letter_code
_entity_poly.pdbx_strand_id
1 'polypeptide(L)' 'MVQAMIEIPEQANQILNIVKARYNLKTKSEAIAKIVIDYGGNILEPELRPEYLEKLQKIEKEKGISFKSISELRKIIEG' A
#
# COMPACT_ATOMS: atom_id res chain seq x y z
N MET A 1 4.34 9.21 -19.57
CA MET A 1 3.08 8.43 -19.54
C MET A 1 3.32 7.13 -20.28
N VAL A 2 2.91 6.01 -19.70
CA VAL A 2 3.01 4.68 -20.35
C VAL A 2 1.60 4.30 -20.83
N GLN A 3 1.50 3.70 -22.01
CA GLN A 3 0.25 3.21 -22.57
C GLN A 3 0.29 1.68 -22.64
N ALA A 4 -0.83 1.04 -22.34
CA ALA A 4 -1.01 -0.40 -22.44
C ALA A 4 -2.38 -0.71 -23.04
N MET A 5 -2.42 -1.73 -23.89
CA MET A 5 -3.68 -2.30 -24.38
C MET A 5 -4.05 -3.47 -23.46
N ILE A 6 -5.27 -3.47 -22.94
CA ILE A 6 -5.78 -4.51 -22.06
C ILE A 6 -7.15 -4.96 -22.52
N GLU A 7 -7.46 -6.23 -22.33
CA GLU A 7 -8.82 -6.75 -22.47
C GLU A 7 -9.54 -6.60 -21.13
N ILE A 8 -10.74 -6.03 -21.17
CA ILE A 8 -11.54 -5.76 -19.97
C ILE A 8 -12.83 -6.60 -20.07
N PRO A 9 -13.08 -7.52 -19.13
CA PRO A 9 -14.33 -8.28 -19.09
C PRO A 9 -15.55 -7.37 -19.01
N GLU A 10 -16.70 -7.82 -19.54
CA GLU A 10 -17.93 -7.02 -19.60
C GLU A 10 -18.36 -6.49 -18.23
N GLN A 11 -18.30 -7.34 -17.19
CA GLN A 11 -18.64 -6.95 -15.81
C GLN A 11 -17.74 -5.82 -15.30
N ALA A 12 -16.43 -5.91 -15.52
CA ALA A 12 -15.49 -4.87 -15.12
C ALA A 12 -15.74 -3.56 -15.89
N ASN A 13 -16.09 -3.65 -17.17
CA ASN A 13 -16.45 -2.50 -17.99
C ASN A 13 -17.72 -1.77 -17.50
N GLN A 14 -18.72 -2.50 -17.01
CA GLN A 14 -19.90 -1.91 -16.38
C GLN A 14 -19.53 -1.14 -15.10
N ILE A 15 -18.69 -1.72 -14.25
CA ILE A 15 -18.18 -1.07 -13.03
C ILE A 15 -17.42 0.23 -13.38
N LEU A 16 -16.54 0.19 -14.40
CA LEU A 16 -15.81 1.38 -14.86
C LEU A 16 -16.75 2.49 -15.31
N ASN A 17 -17.86 2.18 -15.98
CA ASN A 17 -18.85 3.18 -16.38
C ASN A 17 -19.53 3.82 -15.17
N ILE A 18 -19.86 3.04 -14.13
CA ILE A 18 -20.44 3.56 -12.88
C ILE A 18 -19.45 4.49 -12.19
N VAL A 19 -18.18 4.09 -12.08
CA VAL A 19 -17.11 4.91 -11.48
C VAL A 19 -16.92 6.21 -12.27
N LYS A 20 -16.88 6.14 -13.60
CA LYS A 20 -16.83 7.34 -14.45
C LYS A 20 -17.97 8.31 -14.13
N ALA A 21 -19.20 7.82 -14.11
CA ALA A 21 -20.37 8.65 -13.87
C ALA A 21 -20.34 9.26 -12.46
N ARG A 22 -20.01 8.46 -11.44
CA ARG A 22 -19.96 8.89 -10.04
C ARG A 22 -18.95 10.01 -9.79
N TYR A 23 -17.79 9.95 -10.45
CA TYR A 23 -16.71 10.93 -10.28
C TYR A 23 -16.60 11.92 -11.44
N ASN A 24 -17.61 11.96 -12.32
CA ASN A 24 -17.66 12.84 -13.49
C ASN A 24 -16.39 12.78 -14.39
N LEU A 25 -15.87 11.57 -14.61
CA LEU A 25 -14.65 11.32 -15.40
C LEU A 25 -14.98 11.18 -16.89
N LYS A 26 -14.11 11.68 -17.75
CA LYS A 26 -14.30 11.73 -19.21
C LYS A 26 -13.99 10.39 -19.87
N THR A 27 -12.97 9.67 -19.40
CA THR A 27 -12.48 8.44 -20.04
C THR A 27 -12.48 7.24 -19.09
N LYS A 28 -12.46 6.03 -19.66
CA LYS A 28 -12.31 4.79 -18.86
C LYS A 28 -10.90 4.69 -18.27
N SER A 29 -9.89 5.23 -18.96
CA SER A 29 -8.52 5.30 -18.45
C SER A 29 -8.42 6.13 -17.17
N GLU A 30 -9.12 7.26 -17.09
CA GLU A 30 -9.22 8.05 -15.85
C GLU A 30 -9.88 7.26 -14.73
N ALA A 31 -10.93 6.49 -15.02
CA ALA A 31 -11.59 5.64 -14.02
C ALA A 31 -10.68 4.51 -13.52
N ILE A 32 -9.93 3.86 -14.41
CA ILE A 32 -8.92 2.85 -14.05
C ILE A 32 -7.85 3.49 -13.16
N ALA A 33 -7.30 4.63 -13.57
CA ALA A 33 -6.28 5.33 -12.80
C ALA A 33 -6.79 5.69 -11.39
N LYS A 34 -8.03 6.21 -11.29
CA LYS A 34 -8.64 6.52 -10.01
C LYS A 34 -8.75 5.29 -9.11
N ILE A 35 -9.30 4.19 -9.63
CA ILE A 35 -9.46 2.94 -8.87
C ILE A 35 -8.10 2.41 -8.41
N VAL A 36 -7.09 2.42 -9.28
CA VAL A 36 -5.74 1.93 -8.96
C VAL A 36 -5.07 2.81 -7.92
N ILE A 37 -5.24 4.13 -7.96
CA ILE A 37 -4.68 5.04 -6.94
C ILE A 37 -5.42 4.85 -5.60
N ASP A 38 -6.75 4.86 -5.62
CA ASP A 38 -7.59 4.73 -4.42
C ASP A 38 -7.36 3.36 -3.74
N TYR A 39 -7.25 2.28 -4.52
CA TYR A 39 -7.02 0.93 -3.99
C TYR A 39 -5.54 0.63 -3.74
N GLY A 40 -4.64 1.23 -4.52
CA GLY A 40 -3.20 1.10 -4.39
C GLY A 40 -2.71 1.47 -3.00
N GLY A 41 -3.25 2.53 -2.40
CA GLY A 41 -2.93 2.88 -1.01
C GLY A 41 -3.28 1.83 0.04
N ASN A 42 -4.14 0.86 -0.29
CA ASN A 42 -4.49 -0.27 0.59
C ASN A 42 -3.68 -1.54 0.30
N ILE A 43 -3.17 -1.74 -0.93
CA ILE A 43 -2.33 -2.90 -1.29
C ILE A 43 -0.86 -2.61 -1.04
N LEU A 44 -0.42 -1.42 -1.46
CA LEU A 44 0.93 -0.97 -1.23
C LEU A 44 1.06 -0.81 0.28
N GLU A 45 2.08 -1.43 0.87
CA GLU A 45 2.51 -0.99 2.20
C GLU A 45 2.58 0.55 2.12
N PRO A 46 1.95 1.29 3.06
CA PRO A 46 2.02 2.74 3.02
C PRO A 46 3.49 3.07 2.85
N GLU A 47 3.82 3.87 1.81
CA GLU A 47 5.16 4.43 1.69
C GLU A 47 5.60 4.81 3.10
N LEU A 48 6.76 4.31 3.55
CA LEU A 48 7.18 4.35 4.97
C LEU A 48 6.71 5.67 5.55
N ARG A 49 5.63 5.62 6.37
CA ARG A 49 5.00 6.84 6.86
C ARG A 49 6.12 7.69 7.47
N PRO A 50 6.18 9.01 7.25
CA PRO A 50 7.27 9.83 7.79
C PRO A 50 7.53 9.56 9.28
N GLU A 51 6.46 9.34 10.05
CA GLU A 51 6.50 8.93 11.46
C GLU A 51 7.24 7.59 11.70
N TYR A 52 7.09 6.63 10.79
CA TYR A 52 7.77 5.34 10.86
C TYR A 52 9.25 5.46 10.46
N LEU A 53 9.60 6.32 9.50
CA LEU A 53 11.00 6.65 9.20
C LEU A 53 11.70 7.27 10.41
N GLU A 54 11.06 8.24 11.07
CA GLU A 54 11.59 8.83 12.29
C GLU A 54 11.76 7.80 13.41
N LYS A 55 10.81 6.87 13.54
CA LYS A 55 10.90 5.75 14.49
C LYS A 55 12.09 4.84 14.17
N LEU A 56 12.29 4.46 12.91
CA LEU A 56 13.42 3.62 12.49
C LEU A 56 14.77 4.31 12.73
N GLN A 57 14.88 5.61 12.42
CA GLN A 57 16.09 6.40 12.68
C GLN A 57 16.42 6.52 14.18
N LYS A 58 15.40 6.51 15.05
CA LYS A 58 15.61 6.46 16.50
C LYS A 58 16.10 5.09 16.94
N ILE A 59 15.45 4.01 16.47
CA ILE A 59 15.82 2.62 16.77
C ILE A 59 17.25 2.30 16.31
N GLU A 60 17.68 2.80 15.16
CA GLU A 60 19.05 2.60 14.65
C GLU A 60 20.12 3.16 15.60
N LYS A 61 19.80 4.23 16.34
CA LYS A 61 20.70 4.85 17.32
C LYS A 61 20.63 4.20 18.70
N GLU A 62 19.64 3.37 18.95
CA GLU A 62 19.47 2.69 20.23
C GLU A 62 20.40 1.47 20.34
N LYS A 63 20.87 1.21 21.55
CA LYS A 63 21.71 0.04 21.80
C LYS A 63 20.82 -1.20 21.80
N GLY A 64 20.97 -2.03 20.76
CA GLY A 64 20.29 -3.32 20.69
C GLY A 64 20.67 -4.25 21.85
N ILE A 65 19.74 -5.13 22.22
CA ILE A 65 19.97 -6.20 23.20
C ILE A 65 20.41 -7.44 22.42
N SER A 66 21.62 -7.94 22.70
CA SER A 66 22.08 -9.20 22.13
C SER A 66 21.48 -10.37 22.90
N PHE A 67 20.95 -11.36 22.17
CA PHE A 67 20.46 -12.62 22.73
C PHE A 67 21.00 -13.77 21.88
N LYS A 68 21.19 -14.93 22.50
CA LYS A 68 21.79 -16.12 21.88
C LYS A 68 20.75 -17.09 21.34
N SER A 69 19.48 -16.92 21.69
CA SER A 69 18.39 -17.81 21.23
C SER A 69 17.04 -17.12 21.24
N ILE A 70 16.09 -17.65 20.45
CA ILE A 70 14.69 -17.20 20.45
C ILE A 70 14.07 -17.37 21.84
N SER A 71 14.44 -18.43 22.57
CA SER A 71 13.96 -18.68 23.93
C SER A 71 14.44 -17.61 24.92
N GLU A 72 15.68 -17.12 24.77
CA GLU A 72 16.21 -16.01 25.57
C GLU A 72 15.53 -14.69 25.23
N LEU A 73 15.29 -14.42 23.95
CA LEU A 73 14.52 -13.25 23.52
C LEU A 73 13.12 -13.26 24.14
N ARG A 74 12.37 -14.36 24.03
CA ARG A 74 11.02 -14.50 24.60
C ARG A 74 10.99 -14.19 26.09
N LYS A 75 11.94 -14.70 26.88
CA LYS A 75 12.05 -14.37 28.31
C LYS A 75 12.25 -12.88 28.59
N ILE A 76 12.93 -12.16 27.69
CA ILE A 76 13.17 -10.70 27.83
C ILE A 76 11.90 -9.89 27.49
N ILE A 77 11.13 -10.32 26.49
CA ILE A 77 9.99 -9.54 25.96
C ILE A 77 8.62 -9.97 26.51
N GLU A 78 8.44 -11.23 26.92
CA GLU A 78 7.14 -11.79 27.34
C GLU A 78 6.99 -11.89 28.85
N GLY A 79 8.08 -11.80 29.64
CA GLY A 79 8.06 -11.76 31.11
C GLY A 79 7.47 -13.01 31.77
#